data_AF-A0A9E1N1Z3-F1
#
_entry.id   AF-A0A9E1N1Z3-F1
#
_cell.length_a   1.000
_cell.length_b   1.000
_cell.length_c   1.000
_cell.angle_alpha   90.00
_cell.angle_beta   90.00
_cell.angle_gamma   90.00
#
_symmetry.space_group_name_H-M   'P 1'
#
loop_
_entity.id
_entity.type
_entity.pdbx_description
1 polymer ?
#
loop_
_entity_poly.entity_id
_entity_poly.type
_entity_poly.pdbx_seq_one_letter_code
_entity_poly.pdbx_strand_id
1 'polypeptide(L)' 'MLNETTAIEVKGRSTVGRRDLKGLLALREEGLLRDYIVVCLEERPRLVDGVQILPWGAFLECLWDGSFD' A
#
# COMPACT_ATOMS: atom_id res chain seq x y z
N MET A 1 -0.26 15.78 13.62
CA MET A 1 0.86 15.22 12.84
C MET A 1 0.34 13.89 12.33
N LEU A 2 0.00 13.76 11.03
CA LEU A 2 -0.11 12.43 10.45
C LEU A 2 1.31 11.87 10.55
N ASN A 3 1.46 10.80 11.31
CA ASN A 3 2.67 10.17 11.83
C ASN A 3 3.77 9.78 10.81
N GLU A 4 3.68 10.15 9.52
CA GLU A 4 4.70 9.88 8.49
C GLU A 4 5.26 8.44 8.53
N THR A 5 4.45 7.44 8.92
CA THR A 5 4.87 6.03 9.05
C THR A 5 4.46 5.18 7.86
N THR A 6 3.55 5.66 7.03
CA THR A 6 2.88 4.86 5.99
C THR A 6 2.89 5.60 4.66
N ALA A 7 3.42 4.96 3.62
CA ALA A 7 3.28 5.41 2.23
C ALA A 7 2.09 4.71 1.57
N ILE A 8 1.23 5.50 0.93
CA ILE A 8 0.03 5.01 0.24
C ILE A 8 0.03 5.50 -1.20
N GLU A 9 -0.14 4.59 -2.15
CA GLU A 9 -0.34 4.88 -3.57
C GLU A 9 -1.68 4.29 -4.05
N VAL A 10 -2.54 5.09 -4.66
CA VAL A 10 -3.88 4.64 -5.11
C VAL A 10 -3.91 4.42 -6.62
N LYS A 11 -4.45 3.28 -7.08
CA LYS A 11 -4.58 2.91 -8.50
C LYS A 11 -5.97 2.44 -8.84
N GLY A 12 -6.60 3.06 -9.83
CA GLY A 12 -7.85 2.57 -10.45
C GLY A 12 -7.64 1.38 -11.39
N ARG A 13 -6.91 0.34 -10.97
CA ARG A 13 -6.65 -0.87 -11.77
C ARG A 13 -7.05 -2.12 -10.99
N SER A 14 -7.60 -3.10 -11.70
CA SER A 14 -7.94 -4.43 -11.17
C SER A 14 -6.77 -5.42 -11.21
N THR A 15 -5.58 -4.97 -11.62
CA THR A 15 -4.33 -5.74 -11.57
C THR A 15 -3.16 -4.78 -11.45
N VAL A 16 -2.36 -4.94 -10.40
CA VAL A 16 -1.15 -4.16 -10.09
C VAL A 16 0.07 -4.98 -10.48
N GLY A 17 0.80 -4.53 -11.50
CA GLY A 17 2.04 -5.17 -11.93
C GLY A 17 3.26 -4.62 -11.19
N ARG A 18 4.41 -5.32 -11.30
CA ARG A 18 5.68 -4.87 -10.71
C ARG A 18 6.07 -3.43 -11.11
N ARG A 19 5.74 -3.03 -12.34
CA ARG A 19 5.99 -1.66 -12.83
C ARG A 19 5.23 -0.59 -12.05
N ASP A 20 4.06 -0.93 -11.53
CA ASP A 20 3.21 -0.02 -10.76
C ASP A 20 3.77 0.14 -9.33
N LEU A 21 4.64 -0.77 -8.88
CA LEU A 21 5.28 -0.73 -7.56
C LEU A 21 6.57 0.12 -7.53
N LYS A 22 7.07 0.59 -8.69
CA LYS A 22 8.40 1.22 -8.78
C LYS A 22 8.56 2.40 -7.83
N GLY A 23 7.52 3.24 -7.67
CA GLY A 23 7.55 4.40 -6.78
C GLY A 23 7.73 4.00 -5.32
N LEU A 24 6.86 3.12 -4.82
CA LEU A 24 6.94 2.61 -3.45
C LEU A 24 8.20 1.78 -3.17
N LEU A 25 8.69 1.02 -4.15
CA LEU A 25 9.94 0.27 -4.00
C LEU A 25 11.14 1.22 -3.83
N ALA A 26 11.23 2.27 -4.65
CA ALA A 26 12.27 3.28 -4.51
C ALA A 26 12.19 4.01 -3.16
N LEU A 27 10.98 4.38 -2.73
CA LEU A 27 10.79 5.01 -1.42
C LEU A 27 11.18 4.09 -0.27
N ARG A 28 10.91 2.78 -0.39
CA ARG A 28 11.28 1.82 0.64
C ARG A 28 12.79 1.63 0.78
N GLU A 29 13.56 1.81 -0.29
CA GLU A 29 15.02 1.74 -0.21
C GLU A 29 15.60 2.78 0.77
N GLU A 30 14.87 3.87 1.04
CA GLU A 30 15.24 4.86 2.06
C GLU A 30 15.00 4.36 3.50
N GLY A 31 14.12 3.37 3.68
CA GLY A 31 13.89 2.70 4.97
C GLY A 31 13.24 3.58 6.05
N LEU A 32 12.64 4.71 5.66
CA LEU A 32 12.12 5.72 6.60
C LEU A 32 10.71 5.41 7.11
N LEU A 33 9.94 4.62 6.36
CA LEU A 33 8.54 4.32 6.66
C LEU A 33 8.37 2.85 7.03
N ARG A 34 7.35 2.58 7.85
CA ARG A 34 6.97 1.24 8.34
C ARG A 34 6.14 0.48 7.30
N ASP A 35 5.17 1.15 6.70
CA ASP A 35 4.17 0.54 5.83
C ASP A 35 4.20 1.13 4.42
N TYR A 36 4.08 0.26 3.42
CA TYR A 36 4.02 0.64 2.00
C TYR A 36 2.83 -0.07 1.36
N ILE A 37 1.87 0.71 0.88
CA ILE A 37 0.55 0.20 0.50
C ILE A 37 0.17 0.72 -0.88
N VAL A 38 -0.26 -0.19 -1.76
CA VAL A 38 -1.01 0.13 -2.96
C VAL A 38 -2.48 -0.18 -2.71
N VAL A 39 -3.34 0.82 -2.85
CA VAL A 39 -4.80 0.64 -2.83
C VAL A 39 -5.30 0.50 -4.25
N CYS A 40 -6.01 -0.59 -4.56
CA CYS A 40 -6.45 -0.91 -5.91
C CYS A 40 -7.83 -1.57 -5.99
N LEU A 41 -8.20 -2.03 -7.19
CA LEU A 41 -9.45 -2.74 -7.48
C LEU A 41 -9.24 -4.24 -7.66
N GLU A 42 -8.12 -4.80 -7.17
CA GLU A 42 -7.95 -6.26 -7.13
C GLU A 42 -8.99 -6.90 -6.21
N GLU A 43 -9.30 -8.18 -6.43
CA GLU A 43 -10.29 -8.90 -5.62
C GLU A 43 -9.73 -9.35 -4.26
N ARG A 44 -8.40 -9.52 -4.15
CA ARG A 44 -7.77 -10.11 -2.97
C ARG A 44 -6.50 -9.36 -2.59
N PRO A 45 -6.25 -9.19 -1.29
CA PRO A 45 -5.00 -8.61 -0.82
C PRO A 45 -3.83 -9.55 -1.09
N ARG A 46 -2.64 -8.98 -1.31
CA ARG A 46 -1.38 -9.72 -1.41
C ARG A 46 -0.18 -8.86 -1.06
N LEU A 47 0.91 -9.50 -0.68
CA LEU A 47 2.20 -8.86 -0.39
C LEU A 47 3.17 -9.16 -1.53
N VAL A 48 3.75 -8.13 -2.15
CA VAL A 48 4.78 -8.30 -3.18
C VAL A 48 5.97 -7.42 -2.90
N ASP A 49 7.13 -8.07 -2.84
CA ASP A 49 8.40 -7.42 -2.57
C ASP A 49 8.31 -6.52 -1.32
N GLY A 50 7.51 -6.82 -0.28
CA GLY A 50 7.34 -5.95 0.89
C GLY A 50 6.38 -4.76 0.72
N VAL A 51 5.63 -4.68 -0.38
CA VAL A 51 4.52 -3.72 -0.59
C VAL A 51 3.20 -4.45 -0.45
N GLN A 52 2.32 -3.94 0.41
CA GLN A 52 0.96 -4.45 0.58
C GLN A 52 0.10 -3.95 -0.57
N ILE A 53 -0.55 -4.86 -1.29
CA ILE A 53 -1.51 -4.53 -2.35
C ILE A 53 -2.89 -4.88 -1.80
N LEU A 54 -3.71 -3.86 -1.58
CA LEU A 54 -4.99 -3.98 -0.90
C LEU A 54 -6.14 -3.55 -1.83
N PRO A 55 -7.20 -4.38 -1.95
CA PRO A 55 -8.49 -3.90 -2.44
C PRO A 55 -8.95 -2.71 -1.61
N TRP A 56 -9.55 -1.69 -2.25
CA TRP A 56 -9.98 -0.48 -1.56
C TRP A 56 -10.85 -0.73 -0.33
N GLY A 57 -11.76 -1.72 -0.39
CA GLY A 57 -12.61 -2.08 0.75
C GLY A 57 -11.81 -2.57 1.94
N ALA A 58 -10.88 -3.51 1.71
CA ALA A 58 -9.99 -4.03 2.74
C ALA A 58 -9.08 -2.93 3.32
N PHE A 59 -8.61 -2.00 2.48
CA PHE A 59 -7.83 -0.86 2.98
C PHE A 59 -8.64 0.02 3.94
N LEU A 60 -9.91 0.30 3.63
CA LEU A 60 -10.77 1.10 4.51
C LEU A 60 -11.07 0.37 5.82
N GLU A 61 -11.31 -0.95 5.78
CA GLU A 61 -11.46 -1.75 7.01
C GLU A 61 -10.21 -1.62 7.89
N CYS A 62 -9.02 -1.89 7.34
CA CYS A 62 -7.76 -1.75 8.07
C CYS A 62 -7.53 -0.32 8.61
N LEU A 63 -7.82 0.70 7.80
CA LEU A 63 -7.61 2.10 8.18
C LEU A 63 -8.54 2.51 9.34
N TRP A 64 -9.80 2.06 9.35
CA TRP A 64 -10.76 2.39 10.40
C TRP A 64 -10.52 1.59 11.68
N ASP A 65 -9.90 0.41 11.57
CA ASP A 65 -9.48 -0.41 12.71
C ASP A 65 -8.15 0.06 13.35
N GLY A 66 -7.52 1.13 12.82
CA GLY A 66 -6.25 1.64 13.33
C GLY A 66 -5.04 0.78 12.97
N SER A 67 -5.13 -0.04 11.91
CA SER A 67 -4.05 -0.96 11.51
C SER A 67 -2.75 -0.26 11.08
N PHE A 68 -2.80 1.05 10.82
CA PHE A 68 -1.68 1.84 10.32
C PHE A 68 -1.21 2.94 11.29
N ASP A 69 -1.67 2.93 12.56
CA ASP A 69 -1.27 3.91 13.58
C ASP A 69 0.12 3.63 14.21
#